data_AF-A0A8I1Y883-F1
#
_entry.id   AF-A0A8I1Y883-F1
#
_cell.length_a   1.000
_cell.length_b   1.000
_cell.length_c   1.000
_cell.angle_alpha   90.00
_cell.angle_beta   90.00
_cell.angle_gamma   90.00
#
_symmetry.space_group_name_H-M   'P 1'
#
loop_
_entity.id
_entity.type
_entity.pdbx_description
1 polymer ?
#
loop_
_entity_poly.entity_id
_entity_poly.type
_entity_poly.pdbx_seq_one_letter_code
_entity_poly.pdbx_strand_id
1 'polypeptide(L)' 'MNTRTEGAAPGTFACHEALHMASVLVGIVEVELVDHASIQDNPEWLKLAEDARDSLTALYQKIGVAHGEASR' A
#
# COMPACT_ATOMS: atom_id res chain seq x y z
N MET A 1 -13.44 -8.07 -20.78
CA MET A 1 -13.34 -6.62 -20.50
C MET A 1 -13.52 -6.44 -19.00
N ASN A 2 -12.51 -5.96 -18.29
CA ASN A 2 -12.54 -5.82 -16.82
C ASN A 2 -13.20 -4.48 -16.48
N THR A 3 -14.39 -4.51 -15.88
CA THR A 3 -15.23 -3.35 -15.54
C THR A 3 -14.76 -2.55 -14.32
N ARG A 4 -13.58 -2.84 -13.75
CA ARG A 4 -13.10 -2.22 -12.50
C ARG A 4 -12.62 -0.77 -12.62
N THR A 5 -12.47 -0.22 -13.82
CA THR A 5 -11.84 1.09 -14.02
C THR A 5 -12.82 2.26 -14.11
N GLU A 6 -14.11 2.00 -14.36
CA GLU A 6 -15.13 3.06 -14.36
C GLU A 6 -15.35 3.56 -12.93
N GLY A 7 -15.01 4.83 -12.68
CA GLY A 7 -15.17 5.47 -11.37
C GLY A 7 -13.97 5.39 -10.42
N ALA A 8 -12.80 4.90 -10.86
CA ALA A 8 -11.60 4.81 -10.02
C ALA A 8 -10.68 6.06 -10.01
N ALA A 9 -11.17 7.19 -10.52
CA ALA A 9 -10.41 8.44 -10.56
C ALA A 9 -10.11 8.99 -9.14
N PRO A 10 -9.05 9.80 -8.96
CA PRO A 10 -8.85 10.55 -7.73
C PRO A 10 -10.10 11.33 -7.31
N GLY A 11 -10.36 11.44 -6.01
CA GLY A 11 -11.57 12.05 -5.45
C GLY A 11 -12.79 11.13 -5.35
N THR A 12 -12.75 9.93 -5.93
CA THR A 12 -13.87 8.97 -5.85
C THR A 12 -13.74 7.98 -4.71
N PHE A 13 -14.86 7.37 -4.31
CA PHE A 13 -14.86 6.27 -3.34
C PHE A 13 -13.97 5.10 -3.77
N ALA A 14 -13.98 4.71 -5.04
CA ALA A 14 -13.14 3.62 -5.52
C ALA A 14 -11.64 3.93 -5.41
N CYS A 15 -11.23 5.20 -5.58
CA CYS A 15 -9.85 5.61 -5.30
C CYS A 15 -9.55 5.61 -3.79
N HIS A 16 -10.50 6.01 -2.95
CA HIS A 16 -10.38 5.90 -1.48
C HIS A 16 -10.18 4.44 -1.04
N GLU A 17 -10.90 3.48 -1.63
CA GLU A 17 -10.70 2.05 -1.32
C GLU A 17 -9.29 1.57 -1.67
N ALA A 18 -8.73 2.02 -2.79
CA ALA A 18 -7.35 1.71 -3.14
C ALA A 18 -6.35 2.33 -2.14
N LEU A 19 -6.59 3.58 -1.71
CA LEU A 19 -5.81 4.25 -0.66
C LEU A 19 -5.86 3.48 0.66
N HIS A 20 -7.07 3.12 1.10
CA HIS A 20 -7.32 2.37 2.32
C HIS A 20 -6.61 1.01 2.28
N MET A 21 -6.78 0.25 1.20
CA MET A 21 -6.15 -1.07 1.07
C MET A 21 -4.63 -0.99 1.03
N ALA A 22 -4.03 0.04 0.42
CA ALA A 22 -2.58 0.24 0.49
C ALA A 22 -2.12 0.42 1.95
N SER A 23 -2.83 1.22 2.76
CA SER A 23 -2.53 1.39 4.19
C SER A 23 -2.69 0.09 4.99
N VAL A 24 -3.72 -0.70 4.72
CA VAL A 24 -3.93 -2.00 5.39
C VAL A 24 -2.77 -2.95 5.09
N LEU A 25 -2.36 -3.04 3.82
CA LEU A 25 -1.28 -3.93 3.41
C LEU A 25 0.08 -3.51 3.98
N VAL A 26 0.37 -2.21 4.13
CA VAL A 26 1.56 -1.74 4.84
C VAL A 26 1.60 -2.33 6.25
N GLY A 27 0.49 -2.23 7.00
CA GLY A 27 0.41 -2.75 8.37
C GLY A 27 0.57 -4.28 8.44
N ILE A 28 -0.04 -5.01 7.50
CA ILE A 28 0.10 -6.48 7.43
C ILE A 28 1.54 -6.87 7.13
N VAL A 29 2.19 -6.23 6.14
CA VAL A 29 3.59 -6.56 5.80
C VAL A 29 4.54 -6.24 6.95
N GLU A 30 4.33 -5.11 7.64
CA GLU A 30 5.14 -4.78 8.82
C GLU A 30 5.01 -5.87 9.90
N VAL A 31 3.77 -6.16 10.34
CA VAL A 31 3.52 -7.05 11.49
C VAL A 31 3.79 -8.53 11.16
N GLU A 32 3.35 -9.00 9.99
CA GLU A 32 3.40 -10.43 9.66
C GLU A 32 4.71 -10.84 8.99
N LEU A 33 5.47 -9.90 8.42
CA LEU A 33 6.71 -10.19 7.70
C LEU A 33 7.93 -9.49 8.31
N VAL A 34 7.95 -8.17 8.38
CA VAL A 34 9.13 -7.42 8.88
C VAL A 34 9.43 -7.78 10.35
N ASP A 35 8.38 -7.94 11.16
CA ASP A 35 8.49 -8.32 12.57
C ASP A 35 8.64 -9.83 12.79
N HIS A 36 8.57 -10.65 11.75
CA HIS A 36 8.64 -12.09 11.88
C HIS A 36 10.07 -12.57 12.15
N ALA A 37 10.28 -13.33 13.24
CA ALA A 37 11.60 -13.76 13.69
C ALA A 37 12.44 -14.46 12.60
N SER A 38 11.84 -15.36 11.81
CA SER A 38 12.55 -16.05 10.70
C SER A 38 12.96 -15.13 9.55
N ILE A 39 12.28 -14.00 9.37
CA ILE A 39 12.64 -12.99 8.37
C ILE A 39 13.77 -12.12 8.94
N GLN A 40 13.67 -11.70 10.20
CA GLN A 40 14.72 -10.91 10.87
C GLN A 40 16.06 -11.65 10.98
N ASP A 41 16.05 -12.97 11.15
CA ASP A 41 17.26 -13.80 11.23
C ASP A 41 17.99 -13.93 9.87
N ASN A 42 17.34 -13.56 8.76
CA ASN A 42 17.92 -13.58 7.43
C ASN A 42 17.94 -12.18 6.79
N PRO A 43 19.11 -11.51 6.71
CA PRO A 43 19.20 -10.14 6.19
C PRO A 43 18.70 -9.96 4.76
N GLU A 44 18.84 -10.96 3.88
CA GLU A 44 18.34 -10.87 2.51
C GLU A 44 16.81 -10.91 2.47
N TRP A 45 16.20 -11.74 3.32
CA TRP A 45 14.74 -11.83 3.41
C TRP A 45 14.13 -10.61 4.08
N LEU A 46 14.75 -10.13 5.16
CA LEU A 46 14.36 -8.89 5.82
C LEU A 46 14.35 -7.73 4.83
N LYS A 47 15.42 -7.59 4.03
CA LYS A 47 15.50 -6.54 3.01
C LYS A 47 14.35 -6.59 2.01
N LEU A 48 13.95 -7.78 1.57
CA LEU A 48 12.82 -7.96 0.66
C LEU A 48 11.48 -7.60 1.31
N ALA A 49 11.28 -7.93 2.58
CA ALA A 49 10.07 -7.57 3.33
C ALA A 49 9.97 -6.05 3.55
N GLU A 50 11.09 -5.41 3.92
CA GLU A 50 11.18 -3.95 4.06
C GLU A 50 10.91 -3.26 2.72
N ASP A 51 11.48 -3.75 1.61
CA ASP A 51 11.25 -3.17 0.27
C ASP A 51 9.77 -3.28 -0.15
N ALA A 52 9.11 -4.37 0.20
CA ALA A 52 7.68 -4.55 -0.06
C ALA A 52 6.84 -3.54 0.73
N ARG A 53 7.13 -3.38 2.03
CA ARG A 53 6.46 -2.37 2.88
C ARG A 53 6.71 -0.95 2.37
N ASP A 54 7.94 -0.62 2.01
CA ASP A 54 8.32 0.71 1.55
C ASP A 54 7.65 1.03 0.20
N SER A 55 7.54 0.05 -0.69
CA SER A 55 6.81 0.17 -1.94
C SER A 55 5.31 0.40 -1.72
N LEU A 56 4.68 -0.31 -0.78
CA LEU A 56 3.27 -0.11 -0.41
C LEU A 56 3.06 1.26 0.26
N THR A 57 4.01 1.71 1.09
CA THR A 57 3.98 3.03 1.71
C THR A 57 4.08 4.13 0.66
N ALA A 58 4.98 4.00 -0.30
CA ALA A 58 5.10 4.93 -1.42
C ALA A 58 3.82 4.97 -2.28
N LEU A 59 3.18 3.81 -2.50
CA LEU A 59 1.89 3.72 -3.19
C LEU A 59 0.80 4.47 -2.42
N TYR A 60 0.65 4.20 -1.12
CA TYR A 60 -0.29 4.89 -0.24
C TYR A 60 -0.12 6.42 -0.31
N GLN A 61 1.11 6.91 -0.19
CA GLN A 61 1.40 8.34 -0.25
C GLN A 61 1.03 8.94 -1.61
N LYS A 62 1.38 8.28 -2.73
CA LYS A 62 1.07 8.77 -4.07
C LYS A 62 -0.44 8.83 -4.34
N ILE A 63 -1.19 7.81 -3.92
CA ILE A 63 -2.66 7.84 -4.02
C ILE A 63 -3.22 8.96 -3.13
N GLY A 64 -2.71 9.09 -1.90
CA GLY A 64 -3.17 10.09 -0.93
C GLY A 64 -3.02 11.53 -1.43
N VAL A 65 -1.89 11.86 -2.05
CA VAL A 65 -1.68 13.17 -2.69
C VAL A 65 -2.70 13.40 -3.81
N ALA A 66 -2.79 12.48 -4.78
CA ALA A 66 -3.70 12.64 -5.91
C ALA A 66 -5.17 12.72 -5.48
N HIS A 67 -5.58 11.86 -4.53
CA HIS A 67 -6.94 11.83 -4.00
C HIS A 67 -7.27 13.09 -3.20
N GLY A 68 -6.35 13.54 -2.34
CA GLY A 68 -6.54 14.73 -1.52
C GLY A 68 -6.61 16.03 -2.34
N GLU A 69 -5.87 16.12 -3.44
CA GLU A 69 -5.95 17.25 -4.38
C GLU A 69 -7.29 17.29 -5.12
N ALA A 70 -7.85 16.14 -5.46
CA ALA A 70 -9.11 16.03 -6.19
C ALA A 70 -10.37 16.14 -5.31
N SER A 71 -10.24 15.97 -3.99
CA SER A 71 -11.35 16.04 -3.00
C SER A 71 -11.54 17.42 -2.34
N ARG A 72 -10.80 18.45 -2.77
CA ARG A 72 -10.93 19.84 -2.29
C ARG A 72 -11.90 20.64 -3.15
#